data_AF-A0AAW1LBT2-F1
#
_entry.id   AF-A0AAW1LBT2-F1
#
_cell.length_a   1.000
_cell.length_b   1.000
_cell.length_c   1.000
_cell.angle_alpha   90.00
_cell.angle_beta   90.00
_cell.angle_gamma   90.00
#
_symmetry.space_group_name_H-M   'P 1'
#
loop_
_entity.id
_entity.type
_entity.pdbx_description
1 polymer ?
#
loop_
_entity_poly.entity_id
_entity_poly.type
_entity_poly.pdbx_seq_one_letter_code
_entity_poly.pdbx_strand_id
1 'polypeptide(L)'
;MTALCVDPSGARLASGSVDYDVCFWDFAGVDSGMRSFRTLQPCDNHPIRGLHYSATGDLMLVVSGAAQAKVLDRDGFEQLKTVKGDMYISDQAKTKGHTTGLLAGAWS
;
A
#
# COMPACT_ATOMS: atom_id res chain seq x y z
N MET A 1 -4.81 -3.04 12.97
CA MET A 1 -3.93 -3.67 11.96
C MET A 1 -4.77 -4.52 11.02
N THR A 2 -4.68 -4.27 9.72
CA THR A 2 -5.50 -4.90 8.67
C THR A 2 -4.67 -5.58 7.59
N ALA A 3 -3.43 -5.15 7.40
CA ALA A 3 -2.52 -5.69 6.41
C ALA A 3 -1.11 -5.82 6.99
N LEU A 4 -0.38 -6.84 6.55
CA LEU A 4 1.01 -7.09 6.91
C LEU A 4 1.74 -7.67 5.69
N CYS A 5 2.94 -7.17 5.42
CA CYS A 5 3.85 -7.81 4.48
C CYS A 5 5.29 -7.71 4.95
N VAL A 6 6.09 -8.68 4.51
CA VAL A 6 7.52 -8.75 4.74
C VAL A 6 8.19 -8.67 3.38
N ASP A 7 9.31 -7.95 3.30
CA ASP A 7 10.07 -7.87 2.07
C ASP A 7 10.69 -9.24 1.74
N PRO A 8 11.09 -9.49 0.47
CA PRO A 8 11.68 -10.77 0.08
C PRO A 8 12.94 -11.16 0.85
N SER A 9 13.71 -10.19 1.37
CA SER A 9 14.91 -10.48 2.15
C SER A 9 14.63 -10.81 3.62
N GLY A 10 13.43 -10.49 4.12
CA GLY A 10 13.04 -10.67 5.52
C GLY A 10 13.57 -9.59 6.47
N ALA A 11 14.31 -8.60 5.97
CA ALA A 11 14.89 -7.53 6.78
C ALA A 11 13.90 -6.41 7.12
N ARG A 12 12.85 -6.23 6.31
CA ARG A 12 11.86 -5.17 6.46
C ARG A 12 10.45 -5.71 6.50
N LEU A 13 9.64 -5.05 7.31
CA LEU A 13 8.23 -5.35 7.48
C LEU A 13 7.42 -4.08 7.31
N ALA A 14 6.23 -4.21 6.75
CA ALA A 14 5.27 -3.13 6.67
C ALA A 14 3.90 -3.57 7.18
N SER A 15 3.24 -2.66 7.89
CA SER A 15 1.94 -2.90 8.51
C SER A 15 0.97 -1.80 8.16
N GLY A 16 -0.25 -2.16 7.78
CA GLY A 16 -1.34 -1.23 7.50
C GLY A 16 -2.40 -1.29 8.60
N SER A 17 -3.06 -0.15 8.87
CA SER A 17 -4.18 -0.07 9.82
C SER A 17 -5.48 0.45 9.19
N VAL A 18 -6.58 0.23 9.93
CA VAL A 18 -7.85 0.91 9.69
C VAL A 18 -7.74 2.42 9.93
N ASP A 19 -6.78 2.84 10.76
CA ASP A 19 -6.47 4.23 11.08
C ASP A 19 -5.70 4.94 9.97
N TYR A 20 -5.68 4.37 8.75
CA TYR A 20 -5.07 4.90 7.52
C TYR A 20 -3.55 4.86 7.46
N ASP A 21 -2.91 4.54 8.58
CA ASP A 21 -1.46 4.48 8.68
C ASP A 21 -0.86 3.23 8.01
N VAL A 22 0.28 3.46 7.37
CA VAL A 22 1.27 2.45 6.98
C VAL A 22 2.55 2.71 7.75
N CYS A 23 2.98 1.73 8.54
CA CYS A 23 4.23 1.77 9.30
C CYS A 23 5.26 0.83 8.66
N PHE A 24 6.50 1.31 8.57
CA PHE A 24 7.65 0.57 8.06
C PHE A 24 8.62 0.24 9.20
N TRP A 25 9.12 -0.97 9.17
CA TRP A 25 9.94 -1.58 10.21
C TRP A 25 11.20 -2.15 9.55
N ASP A 26 12.36 -1.94 10.16
CA ASP A 26 13.65 -2.43 9.67
C ASP A 26 14.35 -3.19 10.81
N PHE A 27 14.43 -4.50 10.69
CA PHE A 27 14.99 -5.36 11.75
C PHE A 27 16.51 -5.24 11.88
N ALA A 28 17.21 -4.73 10.85
CA ALA A 28 18.67 -4.56 10.90
C ALA A 28 19.09 -3.36 11.77
N GLY A 29 18.20 -2.39 11.98
CA GLY A 29 18.45 -1.17 12.75
C GLY A 29 17.55 -1.01 14.00
N VAL A 30 16.68 -1.97 14.28
CA VAL A 30 15.76 -1.92 15.43
C VAL A 30 16.57 -2.06 16.73
N ASP A 31 16.64 -0.96 17.51
CA ASP A 31 17.01 -1.02 18.92
C ASP A 31 15.90 -1.73 19.72
N SER A 32 16.20 -2.21 20.93
CA SER A 32 15.25 -2.76 21.91
C SER A 32 13.86 -2.08 22.02
N GLY A 33 13.75 -0.80 21.65
CA GLY A 33 12.53 -0.02 21.62
C GLY A 33 11.57 -0.32 20.46
N MET A 34 11.96 -1.17 19.50
CA MET A 34 11.08 -1.74 18.46
C MET A 34 10.12 -0.69 17.89
N ARG A 35 10.67 0.37 17.29
CA ARG A 35 9.90 1.48 16.71
C ARG A 35 9.91 1.40 15.20
N SER A 36 8.79 1.80 14.58
CA SER A 36 8.78 2.03 13.14
C SER A 36 9.75 3.16 12.80
N PHE A 37 10.53 2.99 11.74
CA PHE A 37 11.42 4.06 11.26
C PHE A 37 10.64 5.08 10.43
N ARG A 38 9.46 4.69 9.91
CA ARG A 38 8.56 5.58 9.18
C ARG A 38 7.10 5.19 9.37
N THR A 39 6.25 6.19 9.51
CA THR A 39 4.79 6.07 9.50
C THR A 39 4.24 7.13 8.57
N LEU A 40 3.29 6.75 7.71
CA LEU A 40 2.68 7.65 6.72
C LEU A 40 1.24 7.23 6.40
N GLN A 41 0.46 8.16 5.85
CA GLN A 41 -0.93 7.95 5.43
C GLN A 41 -1.01 8.09 3.91
N PRO A 42 -0.79 7.01 3.14
CA PRO A 42 -0.63 7.12 1.69
C PRO A 42 -1.97 7.31 1.00
N CYS A 43 -3.09 6.86 1.58
CA CYS A 43 -4.41 6.88 0.95
C CYS A 43 -5.38 7.85 1.62
N ASP A 44 -4.87 8.90 2.26
CA ASP A 44 -5.62 9.90 3.01
C ASP A 44 -6.56 9.21 4.02
N ASN A 45 -7.88 9.36 3.89
CA ASN A 45 -8.89 8.85 4.82
C ASN A 45 -9.45 7.47 4.41
N HIS A 46 -8.68 6.66 3.67
CA HIS A 46 -9.11 5.32 3.25
C HIS A 46 -8.37 4.24 4.04
N PRO A 47 -9.09 3.32 4.71
CA PRO A 47 -8.46 2.26 5.50
C PRO A 47 -7.60 1.38 4.61
N ILE A 48 -6.41 1.02 5.09
CA ILE A 48 -5.51 0.13 4.38
C ILE A 48 -6.09 -1.28 4.43
N ARG A 49 -6.17 -1.95 3.28
CA ARG A 49 -6.76 -3.28 3.11
C ARG A 49 -5.72 -4.33 2.74
N GLY A 50 -4.68 -3.94 2.00
CA GLY A 50 -3.61 -4.84 1.57
C GLY A 50 -2.30 -4.09 1.38
N LEU A 51 -1.21 -4.78 1.68
CA LEU A 51 0.16 -4.34 1.43
C LEU A 51 0.91 -5.50 0.80
N HIS A 52 1.61 -5.25 -0.30
CA HIS A 52 2.37 -6.29 -1.00
C HIS A 52 3.71 -5.73 -1.45
N TYR A 53 4.81 -6.32 -0.98
CA TYR A 53 6.12 -6.07 -1.58
C TYR A 53 6.20 -6.72 -2.96
N SER A 54 6.88 -6.03 -3.88
CA SER A 54 7.30 -6.58 -5.17
C SER A 54 8.28 -7.74 -4.96
N ALA A 55 8.47 -8.56 -5.99
CA ALA A 55 9.41 -9.69 -5.93
C ALA A 55 10.87 -9.25 -5.69
N THR A 56 11.21 -8.03 -6.11
CA THR A 56 12.52 -7.38 -5.91
C THR A 56 12.63 -6.67 -4.56
N GLY A 57 11.52 -6.36 -3.89
CA GLY A 57 11.48 -5.67 -2.60
C GLY A 57 11.74 -4.15 -2.64
N ASP A 58 11.87 -3.58 -3.83
CA ASP A 58 12.11 -2.15 -4.07
C ASP A 58 10.80 -1.34 -4.05
N LEU A 59 9.70 -1.97 -4.46
CA LEU A 59 8.36 -1.37 -4.50
C LEU A 59 7.38 -2.06 -3.56
N MET A 60 6.41 -1.29 -3.08
CA MET A 60 5.30 -1.72 -2.24
C MET A 60 3.98 -1.25 -2.83
N LEU A 61 3.11 -2.21 -3.16
CA LEU A 61 1.73 -1.96 -3.54
C LEU A 61 0.89 -1.74 -2.29
N VAL A 62 0.22 -0.59 -2.22
CA VAL A 62 -0.74 -0.23 -1.17
C VAL A 62 -2.15 -0.25 -1.74
N VAL A 63 -2.96 -1.16 -1.19
CA VAL A 63 -4.38 -1.30 -1.52
C VAL A 63 -5.19 -0.79 -0.33
N SER A 64 -6.06 0.17 -0.57
CA SER A 64 -6.94 0.76 0.44
C SER A 64 -8.39 0.75 -0.02
N GLY A 65 -9.30 1.28 0.82
CA GLY A 65 -10.67 1.54 0.41
C GLY A 65 -10.84 2.57 -0.71
N ALA A 66 -9.78 3.22 -1.19
CA ALA A 66 -9.81 4.14 -2.32
C ALA A 66 -10.02 3.38 -3.64
N ALA A 67 -10.49 4.09 -4.67
CA ALA A 67 -10.61 3.54 -6.03
C ALA A 67 -9.28 3.52 -6.81
N GLN A 68 -8.18 3.94 -6.17
CA GLN A 68 -6.86 3.99 -6.77
C GLN A 68 -5.88 3.28 -5.84
N ALA A 69 -5.07 2.37 -6.40
CA ALA A 69 -3.94 1.80 -5.69
C ALA A 69 -2.75 2.75 -5.81
N LYS A 70 -1.87 2.69 -4.82
CA LYS A 70 -0.60 3.42 -4.83
C LYS A 70 0.55 2.43 -4.77
N VAL A 71 1.65 2.79 -5.41
CA VAL A 71 2.93 2.09 -5.28
C VAL A 71 3.90 3.04 -4.61
N LEU A 72 4.43 2.60 -3.48
CA LEU A 72 5.49 3.29 -2.75
C LEU A 72 6.82 2.62 -3.04
N ASP A 73 7.92 3.35 -2.90
CA ASP A 73 9.24 2.71 -2.78
C ASP A 73 9.44 2.12 -1.38
N ARG A 74 10.58 1.43 -1.22
CA ARG A 74 11.02 0.82 0.04
C ARG A 74 11.15 1.79 1.22
N ASP A 75 11.28 3.09 0.94
CA ASP A 75 11.44 4.12 1.95
C ASP A 75 10.10 4.80 2.24
N GLY A 76 9.06 4.58 1.44
CA GLY A 76 7.70 5.07 1.64
C GLY A 76 7.30 6.26 0.76
N PHE A 77 8.10 6.61 -0.26
CA PHE A 77 7.73 7.68 -1.20
C PHE A 77 6.85 7.13 -2.33
N GLU A 78 5.82 7.88 -2.71
CA GLU A 78 4.92 7.51 -3.81
C GLU A 78 5.64 7.55 -5.15
N GLN A 79 5.65 6.41 -5.84
CA GLN A 79 6.25 6.25 -7.17
C GLN A 79 5.17 6.26 -8.25
N LEU A 80 4.07 5.54 -8.00
CA LEU A 80 2.98 5.38 -8.96
C LEU A 80 1.63 5.43 -8.26
N LYS A 81 0.62 5.84 -9.02
CA LYS A 81 -0.78 5.81 -8.63
C LYS A 81 -1.62 5.38 -9.82
N THR A 82 -2.52 4.42 -9.61
CA THR A 82 -3.41 3.96 -10.70
C THR A 82 -4.41 5.04 -11.07
N VAL A 83 -4.91 5.04 -12.30
CA VAL A 83 -5.90 6.02 -12.75
C VAL A 83 -7.24 5.79 -12.06
N LYS A 84 -7.96 6.87 -11.69
CA LYS A 84 -9.32 6.78 -11.16
C LYS A 84 -10.30 6.57 -12.32
N GLY A 85 -11.22 5.63 -12.17
CA GLY A 85 -12.30 5.45 -13.13
C GLY A 85 -13.31 6.60 -13.13
N ASP A 86 -13.95 6.83 -14.27
CA ASP A 86 -15.08 7.76 -14.36
C ASP A 86 -16.35 7.11 -13.82
N MET A 87 -16.89 7.67 -12.73
CA MET A 87 -18.04 7.11 -12.01
C MET A 87 -19.36 7.32 -12.76
N TYR A 88 -19.40 8.20 -13.76
CA TYR A 88 -20.61 8.47 -14.55
C TYR A 88 -20.74 7.57 -15.78
N ILE A 89 -19.71 6.79 -16.09
CA ILE A 89 -19.74 5.79 -17.15
C ILE A 89 -20.32 4.49 -16.58
N SER A 90 -21.45 4.06 -17.14
CA SER A 90 -22.11 2.80 -16.76
C SER A 90 -21.43 1.55 -17.32
N ASP A 91 -20.79 1.68 -18.48
CA ASP A 91 -20.04 0.61 -19.13
C ASP A 91 -18.58 0.56 -18.62
N GLN A 92 -18.27 -0.43 -17.79
CA GLN A 92 -16.94 -0.56 -17.20
C GLN A 92 -15.82 -0.82 -18.23
N ALA A 93 -16.12 -1.30 -19.43
CA ALA A 93 -15.12 -1.44 -20.48
C ALA A 93 -14.63 -0.08 -21.02
N LYS A 94 -15.39 1.00 -20.77
CA LYS A 94 -15.07 2.36 -21.23
C LYS A 94 -14.39 3.23 -20.17
N THR A 95 -14.19 2.70 -18.96
CA THR A 95 -13.40 3.35 -17.92
C THR A 95 -12.02 2.73 -17.81
N LYS A 96 -10.99 3.55 -17.56
CA LYS A 96 -9.58 3.09 -17.51
C LYS A 96 -9.14 2.59 -16.14
N GLY A 97 -9.94 2.80 -15.10
CA GLY A 97 -9.59 2.49 -13.72
C GLY A 97 -10.82 2.13 -12.90
N HIS A 98 -10.60 1.80 -11.64
CA HIS A 98 -11.69 1.45 -10.74
C HIS A 98 -12.52 2.69 -10.40
N THR A 99 -13.84 2.53 -10.43
CA THR A 99 -14.81 3.55 -10.00
C THR A 99 -15.21 3.38 -8.54
N THR A 100 -14.90 2.23 -7.95
CA THR A 100 -15.22 1.83 -6.58
C THR A 100 -13.98 1.44 -5.79
N GLY A 101 -14.11 1.34 -4.47
CA GLY A 101 -13.00 1.02 -3.57
C GLY A 101 -12.39 -0.36 -3.82
N LEU A 102 -11.06 -0.44 -3.76
CA LEU A 102 -10.33 -1.68 -3.99
C LEU A 102 -10.49 -2.66 -2.83
N LEU A 103 -10.50 -3.95 -3.14
CA LEU A 103 -10.62 -5.02 -2.14
C LEU A 103 -9.30 -5.72 -1.87
N ALA A 104 -8.56 -6.03 -2.94
CA ALA A 104 -7.29 -6.73 -2.90
C ALA A 104 -6.45 -6.37 -4.13
N GLY A 105 -5.18 -6.73 -4.12
CA GLY A 105 -4.26 -6.59 -5.24
C GLY A 105 -3.02 -7.45 -5.00
N ALA A 106 -2.28 -7.77 -6.05
CA ALA A 106 -1.06 -8.55 -5.96
C ALA A 106 -0.11 -8.18 -7.09
N TRP A 107 1.17 -8.48 -6.91
CA TRP A 107 2.16 -8.47 -7.98
C TRP A 107 2.06 -9.78 -8.80
N SER A 108 2.44 -9.72 -10.07
CA SER A 108 2.53 -10.88 -10.98
C SER A 108 3.93 -11.01 -11.56
#